data_AF-A0A661VCD2-F1
#
_entry.id   AF-A0A661VCD2-F1
#
_cell.length_a   1.000
_cell.length_b   1.000
_cell.length_c   1.000
_cell.angle_alpha   90.00
_cell.angle_beta   90.00
_cell.angle_gamma   90.00
#
_symmetry.space_group_name_H-M   'P 1'
#
loop_
_entity.id
_entity.type
_entity.pdbx_description
1 polymer ?
#
loop_
_entity_poly.entity_id
_entity_poly.type
_entity_poly.pdbx_seq_one_letter_code
_entity_poly.pdbx_strand_id
1 'polypeptide(L)'
;FNGADPDTVSLSADLAANPEHWIRKIAGVGCSLELLRTEEFYQPAPCLAALKDIGDLMALASLAYYPCRIQWGRFSNPTVWDWPQSGDFVEDQDANPFLSLCHSGLASRIAQRRLSLLILFVCAPAQVLAALTMARFIKKQRPGLHVALLGKHGLLAGAKDYGDSLLPENNPKALMDLVARLGGPGTPGDSAGPDFSGLPLEDYLAPAVVLPLGELAGSGHDLMPPKHLMAVLSEQERNFGAQGFLSKDERLTPAYMAEMTGEMAGEQPAFCIGLACALDTSAGTEEMAAAYKAGVRLIQWRDAGGQLESLTKLLWDVSQAGIWNHVVMPGGSESRLAQGLVGFMAANPNIAHSWIQLQPPTSCFANLVEQAEKASVAYTQVAELPGRPLWQGLNEPVYQLLYLNRHGIKKVMRWRVRDDGYSVYSLGQNITYYFVKPHELPPGYLDEICRMVEAGGSVGKKWVRYNLERAFLIGYVLEEGVIVGNSSLKHPRLEYVEAVSKQSGLDLTQCLERGYTSVRPEYRGMGIGTKLLEGLTARAGSKKVFSIISADNVATQKIAMRNQTKQVATFYSERLGKEIGVWIPAGMIEDSNSPLAPNA
;
A
#
# COMPACT_ATOMS: atom_id res chain seq x y z
N PHE A 1 -1.65 -36.59 7.85
CA PHE A 1 -0.84 -35.48 7.33
C PHE A 1 0.01 -35.83 6.08
N ASN A 2 -0.06 -37.02 5.49
CA ASN A 2 0.62 -37.28 4.21
C ASN A 2 0.01 -36.35 3.13
N GLY A 3 0.82 -35.46 2.55
CA GLY A 3 0.39 -34.44 1.59
C GLY A 3 0.07 -33.06 2.18
N ALA A 4 0.33 -32.82 3.47
CA ALA A 4 0.21 -31.49 4.06
C ALA A 4 1.27 -30.52 3.49
N ASP A 5 0.92 -29.24 3.36
CA ASP A 5 1.86 -28.21 2.95
C ASP A 5 2.99 -28.02 4.00
N PRO A 6 4.16 -27.49 3.58
CA PRO A 6 5.31 -27.32 4.46
C PRO A 6 5.02 -26.51 5.73
N ASP A 7 4.14 -25.51 5.65
CA ASP A 7 3.81 -24.63 6.78
C ASP A 7 3.03 -25.40 7.85
N THR A 8 2.07 -26.22 7.42
CA THR A 8 1.30 -27.11 8.32
C THR A 8 2.20 -28.12 9.03
N VAL A 9 3.14 -28.74 8.29
CA VAL A 9 4.09 -29.70 8.86
C VAL A 9 5.01 -29.01 9.88
N SER A 10 5.53 -27.83 9.52
CA SER A 10 6.37 -27.01 10.40
C SER A 10 5.64 -26.62 11.68
N LEU A 11 4.40 -26.13 11.57
CA LEU A 11 3.58 -25.74 12.71
C LEU A 11 3.26 -26.92 13.64
N SER A 12 2.92 -28.08 13.07
CA SER A 12 2.66 -29.29 13.86
C SER A 12 3.92 -29.76 14.61
N ALA A 13 5.09 -29.67 13.98
CA ALA A 13 6.37 -30.00 14.61
C ALA A 13 6.70 -29.00 15.73
N ASP A 14 6.49 -27.70 15.50
CA ASP A 14 6.70 -26.66 16.51
C ASP A 14 5.76 -26.83 17.71
N LEU A 15 4.48 -27.12 17.49
CA LEU A 15 3.53 -27.40 18.56
C LEU A 15 3.98 -28.59 19.42
N ALA A 16 4.46 -29.66 18.80
CA ALA A 16 4.96 -30.83 19.51
C ALA A 16 6.25 -30.55 20.29
N ALA A 17 7.14 -29.71 19.75
CA ALA A 17 8.40 -29.33 20.39
C ALA A 17 8.21 -28.30 21.51
N ASN A 18 7.23 -27.39 21.39
CA ASN A 18 7.07 -26.21 22.22
C ASN A 18 5.65 -26.02 22.80
N PRO A 19 5.02 -27.02 23.45
CA PRO A 19 3.63 -26.92 23.91
C PRO A 19 3.39 -25.78 24.91
N GLU A 20 4.34 -25.53 25.82
CA GLU A 20 4.27 -24.43 26.81
C GLU A 20 4.32 -23.03 26.17
N HIS A 21 4.91 -22.90 24.98
CA HIS A 21 4.86 -21.64 24.23
C HIS A 21 3.43 -21.37 23.75
N TRP A 22 2.77 -22.37 23.19
CA TRP A 22 1.41 -22.28 22.67
C TRP A 22 0.38 -22.08 23.78
N ILE A 23 0.51 -22.77 24.93
CA ILE A 23 -0.36 -22.56 26.10
C ILE A 23 -0.29 -21.10 26.56
N ARG A 24 0.92 -20.52 26.66
CA ARG A 24 1.09 -19.11 27.01
C ARG A 24 0.47 -18.17 26.00
N LYS A 25 0.62 -18.46 24.70
CA LYS A 25 0.02 -17.65 23.63
C LYS A 25 -1.52 -17.68 23.68
N ILE A 26 -2.12 -18.85 23.90
CA ILE A 26 -3.57 -19.01 24.10
C ILE A 26 -4.04 -18.20 25.30
N ALA A 27 -3.35 -18.31 26.45
CA ALA A 27 -3.69 -17.56 27.65
C ALA A 27 -3.55 -16.03 27.48
N GLY A 28 -2.61 -15.60 26.64
CA GLY A 28 -2.30 -14.19 26.39
C GLY A 28 -3.14 -13.50 25.31
N VAL A 29 -3.93 -14.23 24.51
CA VAL A 29 -4.63 -13.66 23.34
C VAL A 29 -5.57 -12.51 23.70
N GLY A 30 -6.16 -12.52 24.90
CA GLY A 30 -7.00 -11.43 25.39
C GLY A 30 -6.26 -10.09 25.43
N CYS A 31 -4.98 -10.09 25.82
CA CYS A 31 -4.14 -8.90 25.79
C CYS A 31 -3.87 -8.42 24.35
N SER A 32 -3.63 -9.35 23.41
CA SER A 32 -3.41 -9.00 22.00
C SER A 32 -4.68 -8.40 21.36
N LEU A 33 -5.85 -8.94 21.67
CA LEU A 33 -7.14 -8.41 21.21
C LEU A 33 -7.40 -7.01 21.80
N GLU A 34 -7.14 -6.83 23.09
CA GLU A 34 -7.33 -5.55 23.77
C GLU A 34 -6.36 -4.49 23.26
N LEU A 35 -5.10 -4.84 23.01
CA LEU A 35 -4.10 -3.93 22.44
C LEU A 35 -4.60 -3.27 21.16
N LEU A 36 -5.26 -4.03 20.28
CA LEU A 36 -5.82 -3.52 19.02
C LEU A 36 -6.94 -2.49 19.20
N ARG A 37 -7.48 -2.35 20.42
CA ARG A 37 -8.53 -1.37 20.78
C ARG A 37 -8.00 -0.15 21.54
N THR A 38 -6.70 -0.07 21.79
CA THR A 38 -6.09 0.98 22.60
C THR A 38 -5.10 1.83 21.82
N GLU A 39 -4.58 2.90 22.43
CA GLU A 39 -3.53 3.73 21.82
C GLU A 39 -2.25 2.96 21.46
N GLU A 40 -1.99 1.81 22.09
CA GLU A 40 -0.86 0.94 21.76
C GLU A 40 -0.95 0.39 20.33
N PHE A 41 -2.16 0.30 19.75
CA PHE A 41 -2.36 -0.02 18.34
C PHE A 41 -1.54 0.87 17.41
N TYR A 42 -1.33 2.14 17.76
CA TYR A 42 -0.59 3.09 16.92
C TYR A 42 0.93 2.94 17.01
N GLN A 43 1.42 2.04 17.87
CA GLN A 43 2.82 1.63 17.91
C GLN A 43 3.02 0.44 16.96
N PRO A 44 3.81 0.58 15.88
CA PRO A 44 3.92 -0.46 14.86
C PRO A 44 4.32 -1.84 15.40
N ALA A 45 5.34 -1.91 16.27
CA ALA A 45 5.85 -3.19 16.74
C ALA A 45 4.87 -3.95 17.67
N PRO A 46 4.28 -3.31 18.71
CA PRO A 46 3.24 -3.95 19.51
C PRO A 46 2.02 -4.40 18.68
N CYS A 47 1.55 -3.56 17.75
CA CYS A 47 0.42 -3.89 16.87
C CYS A 47 0.71 -5.14 16.02
N LEU A 48 1.87 -5.18 15.34
CA LEU A 48 2.25 -6.33 14.52
C LEU A 48 2.47 -7.60 15.35
N ALA A 49 3.01 -7.48 16.57
CA ALA A 49 3.12 -8.62 17.48
C ALA A 49 1.75 -9.19 17.85
N ALA A 50 0.78 -8.32 18.19
CA ALA A 50 -0.59 -8.74 18.46
C ALA A 50 -1.26 -9.42 17.25
N LEU A 51 -1.10 -8.84 16.04
CA LEU A 51 -1.62 -9.44 14.81
C LEU A 51 -0.98 -10.80 14.51
N LYS A 52 0.33 -10.91 14.74
CA LYS A 52 1.07 -12.17 14.59
C LYS A 52 0.57 -13.22 15.58
N ASP A 53 0.39 -12.88 16.86
CA ASP A 53 -0.10 -13.81 17.86
C ASP A 53 -1.49 -14.33 17.52
N ILE A 54 -2.40 -13.46 17.08
CA ILE A 54 -3.74 -13.86 16.63
C ILE A 54 -3.65 -14.75 15.39
N GLY A 55 -2.81 -14.39 14.41
CA GLY A 55 -2.59 -15.19 13.21
C GLY A 55 -2.03 -16.58 13.50
N ASP A 56 -1.04 -16.68 14.40
CA ASP A 56 -0.45 -17.93 14.86
C ASP A 56 -1.52 -18.83 15.52
N LEU A 57 -2.44 -18.25 16.32
CA LEU A 57 -3.54 -18.99 16.94
C LEU A 57 -4.62 -19.43 15.94
N MET A 58 -4.89 -18.64 14.91
CA MET A 58 -5.77 -19.06 13.80
C MET A 58 -5.15 -20.20 13.00
N ALA A 59 -3.83 -20.18 12.80
CA ALA A 59 -3.09 -21.27 12.17
C ALA A 59 -3.13 -22.54 13.05
N LEU A 60 -2.98 -22.41 14.38
CA LEU A 60 -3.16 -23.51 15.31
C LEU A 60 -4.59 -24.09 15.25
N ALA A 61 -5.62 -23.24 15.20
CA ALA A 61 -7.01 -23.67 15.03
C ALA A 61 -7.21 -24.42 13.69
N SER A 62 -6.51 -24.01 12.64
CA SER A 62 -6.54 -24.71 11.34
C SER A 62 -6.00 -26.15 11.43
N LEU A 63 -5.06 -26.45 12.33
CA LEU A 63 -4.60 -27.82 12.55
C LEU A 63 -5.69 -28.72 13.13
N ALA A 64 -6.54 -28.18 14.02
CA ALA A 64 -7.64 -28.95 14.62
C ALA A 64 -8.73 -29.33 13.61
N TYR A 65 -8.89 -28.52 12.55
CA TYR A 65 -9.88 -28.74 11.49
C TYR A 65 -9.23 -29.04 10.13
N TYR A 66 -8.02 -29.62 10.13
CA TYR A 66 -7.31 -29.92 8.88
C TYR A 66 -8.20 -30.75 7.94
N PRO A 67 -8.32 -30.40 6.63
CA PRO A 67 -7.47 -29.47 5.86
C PRO A 67 -7.97 -28.02 5.77
N CYS A 68 -8.95 -27.62 6.58
CA CYS A 68 -9.42 -26.22 6.60
C CYS A 68 -8.28 -25.25 6.95
N ARG A 69 -8.41 -24.01 6.44
CA ARG A 69 -7.53 -22.89 6.73
C ARG A 69 -8.38 -21.74 7.25
N ILE A 70 -8.12 -21.35 8.48
CA ILE A 70 -8.72 -20.22 9.18
C ILE A 70 -7.67 -19.14 9.23
N GLN A 71 -7.99 -17.97 8.68
CA GLN A 71 -7.10 -16.82 8.59
C GLN A 71 -7.90 -15.55 8.90
N TRP A 72 -7.18 -14.47 9.15
CA TRP A 72 -7.82 -13.16 9.37
C TRP A 72 -8.69 -12.79 8.17
N GLY A 73 -10.00 -12.64 8.39
CA GLY A 73 -10.98 -12.30 7.36
C GLY A 73 -11.19 -13.37 6.26
N ARG A 74 -10.61 -14.58 6.40
CA ARG A 74 -10.64 -15.61 5.35
C ARG A 74 -10.83 -17.01 5.92
N PHE A 75 -11.54 -17.82 5.16
CA PHE A 75 -11.71 -19.25 5.39
C PHE A 75 -11.58 -19.97 4.05
N SER A 76 -10.90 -21.10 4.03
CA SER A 76 -10.90 -21.99 2.87
C SER A 76 -10.79 -23.44 3.29
N ASN A 77 -11.31 -24.33 2.45
CA ASN A 77 -11.06 -25.75 2.54
C ASN A 77 -10.63 -26.26 1.15
N PRO A 78 -9.39 -26.75 0.98
CA PRO A 78 -8.88 -27.21 -0.31
C PRO A 78 -9.49 -28.55 -0.75
N THR A 79 -10.41 -29.16 0.01
CA THR A 79 -11.17 -30.33 -0.45
C THR A 79 -12.54 -29.98 -0.99
N VAL A 80 -12.96 -28.71 -0.89
CA VAL A 80 -14.28 -28.24 -1.33
C VAL A 80 -14.10 -27.28 -2.51
N TRP A 81 -14.29 -27.82 -3.70
CA TRP A 81 -14.11 -27.13 -4.98
C TRP A 81 -15.42 -26.76 -5.66
N ASP A 82 -16.48 -27.53 -5.38
CA ASP A 82 -17.78 -27.40 -6.03
C ASP A 82 -18.97 -27.55 -5.07
N TRP A 83 -20.17 -27.30 -5.59
CA TRP A 83 -21.41 -27.34 -4.82
C TRP A 83 -21.76 -28.73 -4.26
N PRO A 84 -21.61 -29.84 -4.99
CA PRO A 84 -21.77 -31.18 -4.40
C PRO A 84 -20.92 -31.40 -3.15
N GLN A 85 -19.62 -31.09 -3.22
CA GLN A 85 -18.71 -31.24 -2.08
C GLN A 85 -19.06 -30.33 -0.90
N SER A 86 -19.67 -29.17 -1.16
CA SER A 86 -20.16 -28.30 -0.09
C SER A 86 -21.25 -28.97 0.75
N GLY A 87 -22.05 -29.86 0.14
CA GLY A 87 -23.10 -30.62 0.83
C GLY A 87 -22.54 -31.61 1.85
N ASP A 88 -21.46 -32.30 1.50
CA ASP A 88 -20.77 -33.20 2.40
C ASP A 88 -20.10 -32.41 3.54
N PHE A 89 -19.45 -31.29 3.21
CA PHE A 89 -18.77 -30.44 4.18
C PHE A 89 -19.70 -29.85 5.25
N VAL A 90 -20.91 -29.39 4.88
CA VAL A 90 -21.82 -28.77 5.86
C VAL A 90 -22.32 -29.75 6.94
N GLU A 91 -22.20 -31.06 6.71
CA GLU A 91 -22.58 -32.11 7.65
C GLU A 91 -21.37 -32.74 8.38
N ASP A 92 -20.14 -32.42 7.97
CA ASP A 92 -18.91 -32.99 8.50
C ASP A 92 -18.56 -32.42 9.88
N GLN A 93 -18.77 -33.19 10.94
CA GLN A 93 -18.51 -32.76 12.32
C GLN A 93 -17.03 -32.63 12.66
N ASP A 94 -16.15 -33.31 11.92
CA ASP A 94 -14.72 -33.34 12.20
C ASP A 94 -14.00 -32.20 11.47
N ALA A 95 -14.37 -31.92 10.22
CA ALA A 95 -13.71 -30.89 9.40
C ALA A 95 -14.37 -29.51 9.46
N ASN A 96 -15.66 -29.39 9.80
CA ASN A 96 -16.39 -28.14 9.72
C ASN A 96 -16.41 -27.36 11.06
N PRO A 97 -15.61 -26.28 11.21
CA PRO A 97 -15.55 -25.52 12.45
C PRO A 97 -16.85 -24.76 12.75
N PHE A 98 -17.67 -24.48 11.74
CA PHE A 98 -18.87 -23.66 11.91
C PHE A 98 -19.99 -24.39 12.63
N LEU A 99 -20.02 -25.73 12.60
CA LEU A 99 -20.99 -26.52 13.36
C LEU A 99 -20.84 -26.27 14.87
N SER A 100 -19.60 -26.29 15.38
CA SER A 100 -19.29 -26.00 16.78
C SER A 100 -19.75 -24.60 17.17
N LEU A 101 -19.51 -23.59 16.32
CA LEU A 101 -19.96 -22.21 16.53
C LEU A 101 -21.49 -22.08 16.51
N CYS A 102 -22.16 -22.84 15.64
CA CYS A 102 -23.62 -22.88 15.60
C CYS A 102 -24.19 -23.48 16.90
N HIS A 103 -23.60 -24.56 17.39
CA HIS A 103 -24.02 -25.21 18.64
C HIS A 103 -23.81 -24.32 19.86
N SER A 104 -22.63 -23.70 20.00
CA SER A 104 -22.27 -22.91 21.19
C SER A 104 -22.88 -21.51 21.20
N GLY A 105 -23.06 -20.87 20.03
CA GLY A 105 -23.56 -19.50 19.93
C GLY A 105 -24.95 -19.37 19.34
N LEU A 106 -25.18 -19.90 18.14
CA LEU A 106 -26.40 -19.62 17.37
C LEU A 106 -27.64 -20.31 17.94
N ALA A 107 -27.49 -21.54 18.45
CA ALA A 107 -28.59 -22.36 18.95
C ALA A 107 -29.43 -21.65 20.03
N SER A 108 -28.77 -21.00 20.98
CA SER A 108 -29.44 -20.27 22.08
C SER A 108 -30.19 -19.03 21.57
N ARG A 109 -29.64 -18.33 20.58
CA ARG A 109 -30.26 -17.13 19.97
C ARG A 109 -31.50 -17.50 19.16
N ILE A 110 -31.45 -18.59 18.40
CA ILE A 110 -32.58 -19.02 17.57
C ILE A 110 -33.68 -19.74 18.36
N ALA A 111 -33.41 -20.22 19.57
CA ALA A 111 -34.44 -20.81 20.44
C ALA A 111 -35.53 -19.82 20.88
N GLN A 112 -35.30 -18.50 20.70
CA GLN A 112 -36.27 -17.46 21.02
C GLN A 112 -37.52 -17.56 20.12
N ARG A 113 -38.69 -17.72 20.74
CA ARG A 113 -39.97 -18.05 20.07
C ARG A 113 -40.49 -16.97 19.09
N ARG A 114 -39.90 -15.78 19.04
CA ARG A 114 -40.39 -14.63 18.23
C ARG A 114 -39.68 -14.43 16.88
N LEU A 115 -38.63 -15.19 16.57
CA LEU A 115 -37.93 -15.05 15.29
C LEU A 115 -38.72 -15.75 14.18
N SER A 116 -39.06 -15.01 13.11
CA SER A 116 -39.74 -15.48 11.90
C SER A 116 -38.86 -15.46 10.65
N LEU A 117 -37.80 -14.65 10.66
CA LEU A 117 -36.85 -14.49 9.56
C LEU A 117 -35.43 -14.42 10.11
N LEU A 118 -34.51 -15.13 9.46
CA LEU A 118 -33.07 -14.94 9.58
C LEU A 118 -32.48 -14.61 8.21
N ILE A 119 -31.62 -13.59 8.18
CA ILE A 119 -30.90 -13.18 6.97
C ILE A 119 -29.41 -13.44 7.18
N LEU A 120 -28.80 -14.20 6.28
CA LEU A 120 -27.36 -14.45 6.25
C LEU A 120 -26.75 -13.64 5.10
N PHE A 121 -25.90 -12.67 5.44
CA PHE A 121 -25.20 -11.84 4.48
C PHE A 121 -23.93 -12.54 4.02
N VAL A 122 -23.79 -12.72 2.69
CA VAL A 122 -22.69 -13.41 2.04
C VAL A 122 -22.08 -12.48 0.98
N CYS A 123 -21.06 -11.74 1.40
CA CYS A 123 -20.39 -10.73 0.59
C CYS A 123 -19.11 -11.24 -0.08
N ALA A 124 -18.57 -12.39 0.35
CA ALA A 124 -17.34 -12.96 -0.18
C ALA A 124 -17.37 -14.49 -0.27
N PRO A 125 -16.62 -15.11 -1.21
CA PRO A 125 -16.54 -16.57 -1.37
C PRO A 125 -16.26 -17.34 -0.07
N ALA A 126 -15.32 -16.85 0.75
CA ALA A 126 -14.96 -17.50 2.01
C ALA A 126 -16.13 -17.59 3.03
N GLN A 127 -17.18 -16.79 2.87
CA GLN A 127 -18.34 -16.80 3.77
C GLN A 127 -19.39 -17.85 3.37
N VAL A 128 -19.32 -18.38 2.14
CA VAL A 128 -20.36 -19.27 1.61
C VAL A 128 -20.49 -20.52 2.48
N LEU A 129 -19.40 -21.24 2.75
CA LEU A 129 -19.46 -22.49 3.52
C LEU A 129 -19.99 -22.29 4.95
N ALA A 130 -19.63 -21.16 5.59
CA ALA A 130 -20.19 -20.79 6.89
C ALA A 130 -21.70 -20.53 6.79
N ALA A 131 -22.14 -19.76 5.80
CA ALA A 131 -23.55 -19.45 5.59
C ALA A 131 -24.40 -20.70 5.28
N LEU A 132 -23.90 -21.62 4.44
CA LEU A 132 -24.57 -22.88 4.15
C LEU A 132 -24.68 -23.76 5.40
N THR A 133 -23.60 -23.84 6.19
CA THR A 133 -23.59 -24.59 7.46
C THR A 133 -24.64 -24.03 8.43
N MET A 134 -24.65 -22.71 8.63
CA MET A 134 -25.63 -22.04 9.49
C MET A 134 -27.07 -22.27 8.99
N ALA A 135 -27.32 -22.08 7.69
CA ALA A 135 -28.64 -22.27 7.12
C ALA A 135 -29.14 -23.70 7.33
N ARG A 136 -28.31 -24.70 7.02
CA ARG A 136 -28.62 -26.12 7.22
C ARG A 136 -28.88 -26.44 8.69
N PHE A 137 -28.02 -25.98 9.58
CA PHE A 137 -28.17 -26.14 11.03
C PHE A 137 -29.50 -25.59 11.54
N ILE A 138 -29.87 -24.39 11.10
CA ILE A 138 -31.12 -23.72 11.49
C ILE A 138 -32.34 -24.46 10.95
N LYS A 139 -32.33 -24.89 9.68
CA LYS A 139 -33.44 -25.66 9.12
C LYS A 139 -33.64 -26.99 9.84
N LYS A 140 -32.59 -27.59 10.41
CA LYS A 140 -32.72 -28.77 11.29
C LYS A 140 -33.33 -28.43 12.64
N GLN A 141 -32.88 -27.37 13.31
CA GLN A 141 -33.37 -27.01 14.65
C GLN A 141 -34.75 -26.36 14.65
N ARG A 142 -35.05 -25.54 13.64
CA ARG A 142 -36.31 -24.81 13.47
C ARG A 142 -36.75 -24.85 12.00
N PRO A 143 -37.36 -25.95 11.53
CA PRO A 143 -37.80 -26.08 10.14
C PRO A 143 -38.72 -24.96 9.65
N GLY A 144 -39.51 -24.37 10.56
CA GLY A 144 -40.43 -23.27 10.27
C GLY A 144 -39.82 -21.86 10.31
N LEU A 145 -38.54 -21.70 10.66
CA LEU A 145 -37.86 -20.40 10.56
C LEU A 145 -37.47 -20.17 9.09
N HIS A 146 -37.85 -18.99 8.55
CA HIS A 146 -37.47 -18.60 7.19
C HIS A 146 -36.01 -18.15 7.17
N VAL A 147 -35.19 -18.75 6.31
CA VAL A 147 -33.77 -18.42 6.12
C VAL A 147 -33.58 -17.79 4.75
N ALA A 148 -33.11 -16.55 4.71
CA ALA A 148 -32.73 -15.86 3.48
C ALA A 148 -31.21 -15.73 3.37
N LEU A 149 -30.67 -16.05 2.20
CA LEU A 149 -29.26 -15.79 1.87
C LEU A 149 -29.21 -14.53 1.00
N LEU A 150 -28.49 -13.51 1.45
CA LEU A 150 -28.36 -12.22 0.75
C LEU A 150 -26.92 -12.02 0.29
N GLY A 151 -26.71 -11.76 -1.00
CA GLY A 151 -25.36 -11.57 -1.56
C GLY A 151 -25.34 -11.45 -3.09
N LYS A 152 -24.15 -11.49 -3.69
CA LYS A 152 -23.97 -11.48 -5.15
C LYS A 152 -24.59 -12.71 -5.80
N HIS A 153 -25.31 -12.52 -6.91
CA HIS A 153 -25.98 -13.61 -7.62
C HIS A 153 -25.03 -14.76 -8.00
N GLY A 154 -23.85 -14.43 -8.57
CA GLY A 154 -22.86 -15.44 -8.95
C GLY A 154 -22.30 -16.24 -7.77
N LEU A 155 -22.28 -15.66 -6.57
CA LEU A 155 -21.79 -16.30 -5.34
C LEU A 155 -22.80 -17.30 -4.78
N LEU A 156 -24.09 -16.99 -4.90
CA LEU A 156 -25.19 -17.77 -4.31
C LEU A 156 -25.87 -18.71 -5.32
N ALA A 157 -25.37 -18.83 -6.54
CA ALA A 157 -26.03 -19.53 -7.63
C ALA A 157 -26.37 -21.01 -7.32
N GLY A 158 -25.53 -21.70 -6.54
CA GLY A 158 -25.78 -23.10 -6.12
C GLY A 158 -26.36 -23.25 -4.70
N ALA A 159 -26.69 -22.15 -4.01
CA ALA A 159 -27.17 -22.19 -2.64
C ALA A 159 -28.70 -22.38 -2.50
N LYS A 160 -29.41 -22.63 -3.61
CA LYS A 160 -30.88 -22.64 -3.67
C LYS A 160 -31.53 -23.62 -2.68
N ASP A 161 -30.89 -24.76 -2.45
CA ASP A 161 -31.46 -25.82 -1.60
C ASP A 161 -31.13 -25.65 -0.10
N TYR A 162 -30.40 -24.59 0.27
CA TYR A 162 -29.95 -24.34 1.64
C TYR A 162 -30.80 -23.31 2.38
N GLY A 163 -31.54 -22.46 1.66
CA GLY A 163 -32.38 -21.41 2.25
C GLY A 163 -33.75 -21.33 1.57
N ASP A 164 -34.67 -20.61 2.21
CA ASP A 164 -36.03 -20.41 1.70
C ASP A 164 -36.09 -19.24 0.68
N SER A 165 -35.07 -18.38 0.63
CA SER A 165 -34.96 -17.28 -0.32
C SER A 165 -33.51 -16.91 -0.63
N LEU A 166 -33.23 -16.60 -1.91
CA LEU A 166 -31.98 -16.00 -2.35
C LEU A 166 -32.24 -14.55 -2.74
N LEU A 167 -31.58 -13.62 -2.08
CA LEU A 167 -31.78 -12.19 -2.25
C LEU A 167 -30.52 -11.56 -2.88
N PRO A 168 -30.65 -10.82 -3.99
CA PRO A 168 -29.50 -10.11 -4.55
C PRO A 168 -29.20 -8.85 -3.74
N GLU A 169 -27.92 -8.61 -3.43
CA GLU A 169 -27.48 -7.49 -2.59
C GLU A 169 -27.81 -6.10 -3.19
N ASN A 170 -27.90 -6.00 -4.51
CA ASN A 170 -28.17 -4.76 -5.24
C ASN A 170 -29.67 -4.47 -5.44
N ASN A 171 -30.56 -5.26 -4.82
CA ASN A 171 -32.00 -5.07 -4.92
C ASN A 171 -32.64 -5.00 -3.52
N PRO A 172 -32.63 -3.83 -2.87
CA PRO A 172 -33.24 -3.66 -1.54
C PRO A 172 -34.74 -3.98 -1.55
N LYS A 173 -35.43 -3.78 -2.68
CA LYS A 173 -36.87 -4.08 -2.79
C LYS A 173 -37.17 -5.57 -2.52
N ALA A 174 -36.34 -6.49 -3.02
CA ALA A 174 -36.56 -7.92 -2.78
C ALA A 174 -36.50 -8.29 -1.29
N LEU A 175 -35.61 -7.63 -0.54
CA LEU A 175 -35.53 -7.78 0.91
C LEU A 175 -36.76 -7.17 1.59
N MET A 176 -37.14 -5.94 1.21
CA MET A 176 -38.30 -5.26 1.79
C MET A 176 -39.62 -6.01 1.54
N ASP A 177 -39.82 -6.55 0.34
CA ASP A 177 -40.98 -7.38 -0.02
C ASP A 177 -41.01 -8.66 0.83
N LEU A 178 -39.85 -9.28 1.08
CA LEU A 178 -39.75 -10.44 1.96
C LEU A 178 -40.11 -10.10 3.42
N VAL A 179 -39.57 -9.00 3.94
CA VAL A 179 -39.85 -8.53 5.30
C VAL A 179 -41.33 -8.21 5.45
N ALA A 180 -41.93 -7.50 4.50
CA ALA A 180 -43.35 -7.16 4.51
C ALA A 180 -44.25 -8.42 4.47
N ARG A 181 -43.85 -9.42 3.68
CA ARG A 181 -44.57 -10.70 3.59
C ARG A 181 -44.54 -11.51 4.90
N LEU A 182 -43.43 -11.48 5.63
CA LEU A 182 -43.24 -12.28 6.85
C LEU A 182 -43.61 -11.55 8.14
N GLY A 183 -43.45 -10.24 8.19
CA GLY A 183 -43.65 -9.39 9.38
C GLY A 183 -44.89 -8.48 9.32
N GLY A 184 -45.55 -8.38 8.16
CA GLY A 184 -46.60 -7.39 7.90
C GLY A 184 -46.04 -6.07 7.35
N PRO A 185 -46.90 -5.17 6.84
CA PRO A 185 -46.46 -3.90 6.28
C PRO A 185 -45.83 -3.02 7.37
N GLY A 186 -44.52 -2.82 7.28
CA GLY A 186 -43.81 -1.81 8.07
C GLY A 186 -43.77 -0.48 7.33
N THR A 187 -43.88 0.63 8.06
CA THR A 187 -43.47 1.95 7.56
C THR A 187 -41.93 1.99 7.53
N PRO A 188 -41.29 2.27 6.39
CA PRO A 188 -39.86 2.56 6.36
C PRO A 188 -39.55 3.69 7.35
N GLY A 189 -38.45 3.57 8.10
CA GLY A 189 -37.96 4.69 8.90
C GLY A 189 -37.38 5.78 7.98
N ASP A 190 -37.55 7.05 8.38
CA ASP A 190 -37.06 8.23 7.64
C ASP A 190 -35.54 8.49 7.84
N SER A 191 -34.73 7.48 8.20
CA SER A 191 -33.30 7.76 8.45
C SER A 191 -32.55 8.04 7.14
N ALA A 192 -31.86 9.18 7.09
CA ALA A 192 -31.04 9.59 5.94
C ALA A 192 -29.75 8.76 5.79
N GLY A 193 -29.43 7.90 6.77
CA GLY A 193 -28.22 7.07 6.79
C GLY A 193 -28.42 5.72 7.50
N PRO A 194 -27.38 4.86 7.48
CA PRO A 194 -27.40 3.57 8.16
C PRO A 194 -27.51 3.74 9.68
N ASP A 195 -28.21 2.81 10.33
CA ASP A 195 -28.29 2.72 11.78
C ASP A 195 -27.34 1.62 12.28
N PHE A 196 -26.41 1.99 13.16
CA PHE A 196 -25.48 1.06 13.81
C PHE A 196 -25.86 0.77 15.27
N SER A 197 -27.04 1.23 15.71
CA SER A 197 -27.54 1.00 17.06
C SER A 197 -27.65 -0.50 17.36
N GLY A 198 -27.19 -0.90 18.56
CA GLY A 198 -27.21 -2.29 19.00
C GLY A 198 -26.07 -3.15 18.45
N LEU A 199 -25.18 -2.60 17.62
CA LEU A 199 -23.91 -3.25 17.30
C LEU A 199 -22.88 -2.94 18.40
N PRO A 200 -22.03 -3.91 18.77
CA PRO A 200 -20.99 -3.71 19.78
C PRO A 200 -19.78 -3.03 19.13
N LEU A 201 -19.92 -1.75 18.72
CA LEU A 201 -18.89 -1.04 17.95
C LEU A 201 -17.56 -0.96 18.71
N GLU A 202 -17.60 -0.89 20.04
CA GLU A 202 -16.43 -0.93 20.93
C GLU A 202 -15.68 -2.28 20.96
N ASP A 203 -16.33 -3.38 20.57
CA ASP A 203 -15.71 -4.71 20.56
C ASP A 203 -14.88 -4.95 19.28
N TYR A 204 -15.02 -4.10 18.25
CA TYR A 204 -14.25 -4.23 17.02
C TYR A 204 -12.76 -4.03 17.30
N LEU A 205 -11.90 -4.78 16.60
CA LEU A 205 -10.46 -4.83 16.85
C LEU A 205 -9.76 -3.63 16.19
N ALA A 206 -10.15 -2.41 16.57
CA ALA A 206 -9.53 -1.16 16.17
C ALA A 206 -9.69 -0.14 17.32
N PRO A 207 -8.76 0.81 17.52
CA PRO A 207 -8.83 1.78 18.61
C PRO A 207 -9.87 2.88 18.37
N ALA A 208 -10.43 2.93 17.17
CA ALA A 208 -11.38 3.95 16.76
C ALA A 208 -12.42 3.32 15.83
N VAL A 209 -13.67 3.79 15.95
CA VAL A 209 -14.78 3.33 15.12
C VAL A 209 -14.60 3.85 13.70
N VAL A 210 -14.46 2.92 12.75
CA VAL A 210 -14.41 3.21 11.31
C VAL A 210 -15.63 2.58 10.63
N LEU A 211 -16.53 3.41 10.14
CA LEU A 211 -17.80 2.95 9.58
C LEU A 211 -17.72 2.79 8.06
N PRO A 212 -18.42 1.80 7.48
CA PRO A 212 -18.49 1.66 6.04
C PRO A 212 -19.39 2.74 5.43
N LEU A 213 -18.99 3.27 4.27
CA LEU A 213 -19.85 4.02 3.36
C LEU A 213 -20.25 3.11 2.21
N GLY A 214 -21.50 2.68 2.22
CA GLY A 214 -22.11 1.84 1.17
C GLY A 214 -22.61 2.67 -0.01
N GLU A 215 -23.39 2.04 -0.89
CA GLU A 215 -24.07 2.74 -1.99
C GLU A 215 -25.04 3.79 -1.44
N LEU A 216 -24.62 5.05 -1.49
CA LEU A 216 -25.42 6.21 -1.06
C LEU A 216 -26.30 6.63 -2.23
N ALA A 217 -27.24 5.77 -2.61
CA ALA A 217 -28.21 6.09 -3.65
C ALA A 217 -29.15 7.20 -3.14
N GLY A 218 -29.27 8.29 -3.91
CA GLY A 218 -30.43 9.17 -3.81
C GLY A 218 -31.69 8.45 -4.29
N SER A 219 -32.83 9.14 -4.28
CA SER A 219 -34.02 8.67 -4.99
C SER A 219 -33.73 8.67 -6.50
N GLY A 220 -33.33 7.52 -7.05
CA GLY A 220 -32.82 7.38 -8.42
C GLY A 220 -31.34 6.98 -8.39
N HIS A 221 -30.80 6.41 -9.47
CA HIS A 221 -29.43 5.87 -9.53
C HIS A 221 -28.29 6.90 -9.31
N ASP A 222 -28.62 8.15 -8.97
CA ASP A 222 -27.69 9.25 -8.74
C ASP A 222 -27.10 9.23 -7.33
N LEU A 223 -25.87 9.74 -7.21
CA LEU A 223 -25.21 9.95 -5.93
C LEU A 223 -25.97 10.98 -5.10
N MET A 224 -26.00 10.76 -3.79
CA MET A 224 -26.43 11.76 -2.82
C MET A 224 -25.65 13.09 -3.04
N PRO A 225 -26.27 14.28 -2.94
CA PRO A 225 -25.53 15.53 -3.04
C PRO A 225 -24.49 15.69 -1.91
N PRO A 226 -23.29 16.28 -2.16
CA PRO A 226 -22.22 16.35 -1.16
C PRO A 226 -22.62 16.93 0.21
N LYS A 227 -23.49 17.96 0.24
CA LYS A 227 -23.98 18.53 1.51
C LYS A 227 -24.74 17.51 2.38
N HIS A 228 -25.50 16.62 1.75
CA HIS A 228 -26.28 15.61 2.46
C HIS A 228 -25.38 14.50 2.96
N LEU A 229 -24.37 14.10 2.16
CA LEU A 229 -23.36 13.16 2.63
C LEU A 229 -22.65 13.72 3.86
N MET A 230 -22.20 14.98 3.83
CA MET A 230 -21.55 15.61 4.98
C MET A 230 -22.44 15.60 6.22
N ALA A 231 -23.74 15.87 6.07
CA ALA A 231 -24.70 15.81 7.16
C ALA A 231 -24.82 14.38 7.74
N VAL A 232 -24.88 13.36 6.88
CA VAL A 232 -24.88 11.95 7.28
C VAL A 232 -23.58 11.61 8.03
N LEU A 233 -22.40 11.93 7.49
CA LEU A 233 -21.12 11.64 8.15
C LEU A 233 -21.04 12.30 9.54
N SER A 234 -21.45 13.57 9.64
CA SER A 234 -21.45 14.32 10.91
C SER A 234 -22.45 13.75 11.92
N GLU A 235 -23.58 13.21 11.45
CA GLU A 235 -24.54 12.51 12.31
C GLU A 235 -23.98 11.17 12.80
N GLN A 236 -23.32 10.39 11.93
CA GLN A 236 -22.70 9.13 12.29
C GLN A 236 -21.55 9.32 13.28
N GLU A 237 -20.73 10.36 13.12
CA GLU A 237 -19.73 10.78 14.11
C GLU A 237 -20.37 11.05 15.47
N ARG A 238 -21.41 11.89 15.52
CA ARG A 238 -22.07 12.27 16.78
C ARG A 238 -22.79 11.12 17.46
N ASN A 239 -23.47 10.26 16.69
CA ASN A 239 -24.33 9.20 17.23
C ASN A 239 -23.52 7.96 17.61
N PHE A 240 -22.44 7.66 16.88
CA PHE A 240 -21.69 6.41 17.02
C PHE A 240 -20.19 6.59 17.31
N GLY A 241 -19.72 7.83 17.48
CA GLY A 241 -18.31 8.11 17.76
C GLY A 241 -17.38 7.77 16.60
N ALA A 242 -17.89 7.78 15.36
CA ALA A 242 -17.12 7.42 14.17
C ALA A 242 -15.97 8.41 13.94
N GLN A 243 -14.73 7.91 13.90
CA GLN A 243 -13.53 8.70 13.61
C GLN A 243 -12.99 8.46 12.20
N GLY A 244 -13.58 7.51 11.48
CA GLY A 244 -13.20 7.22 10.13
C GLY A 244 -14.32 6.61 9.31
N PHE A 245 -14.18 6.72 8.00
CA PHE A 245 -15.10 6.16 7.03
C PHE A 245 -14.35 5.47 5.90
N LEU A 246 -14.83 4.30 5.47
CA LEU A 246 -14.30 3.60 4.30
C LEU A 246 -15.41 3.40 3.26
N SER A 247 -15.26 4.04 2.11
CA SER A 247 -16.16 3.85 0.98
C SER A 247 -15.87 2.57 0.21
N LYS A 248 -16.93 1.83 -0.09
CA LYS A 248 -16.94 0.79 -1.13
C LYS A 248 -17.69 1.23 -2.39
N ASP A 249 -18.31 2.41 -2.37
CA ASP A 249 -18.99 2.99 -3.52
C ASP A 249 -17.96 3.64 -4.44
N GLU A 250 -17.67 2.97 -5.56
CA GLU A 250 -16.66 3.39 -6.55
C GLU A 250 -16.99 4.70 -7.26
N ARG A 251 -18.23 5.18 -7.11
CA ARG A 251 -18.68 6.46 -7.66
C ARG A 251 -18.24 7.64 -6.78
N LEU A 252 -17.85 7.42 -5.52
CA LEU A 252 -17.30 8.48 -4.67
C LEU A 252 -15.85 8.79 -5.09
N THR A 253 -15.71 9.73 -6.02
CA THR A 253 -14.42 10.16 -6.55
C THR A 253 -13.79 11.29 -5.73
N PRO A 254 -12.48 11.55 -5.88
CA PRO A 254 -11.85 12.73 -5.29
C PRO A 254 -12.47 14.06 -5.73
N ALA A 255 -12.96 14.15 -6.98
CA ALA A 255 -13.69 15.32 -7.46
C ALA A 255 -14.99 15.55 -6.67
N TYR A 256 -15.76 14.48 -6.45
CA TYR A 256 -16.97 14.55 -5.61
C TYR A 256 -16.63 14.97 -4.16
N MET A 257 -15.54 14.44 -3.60
CA MET A 257 -15.08 14.83 -2.26
C MET A 257 -14.57 16.29 -2.21
N ALA A 258 -14.03 16.80 -3.31
CA ALA A 258 -13.61 18.20 -3.41
C ALA A 258 -14.81 19.16 -3.30
N GLU A 259 -15.95 18.83 -3.93
CA GLU A 259 -17.20 19.60 -3.80
C GLU A 259 -17.68 19.67 -2.36
N MET A 260 -17.57 18.56 -1.61
CA MET A 260 -17.92 18.53 -0.18
C MET A 260 -17.11 19.55 0.64
N THR A 261 -15.86 19.83 0.26
CA THR A 261 -15.03 20.82 0.96
C THR A 261 -15.62 22.23 0.88
N GLY A 262 -16.31 22.56 -0.22
CA GLY A 262 -17.00 23.84 -0.38
C GLY A 262 -18.13 24.05 0.65
N GLU A 263 -18.73 22.96 1.12
CA GLU A 263 -19.84 22.98 2.08
C GLU A 263 -19.37 23.07 3.54
N MET A 264 -18.08 22.82 3.82
CA MET A 264 -17.55 22.67 5.19
C MET A 264 -17.25 24.00 5.91
N ALA A 265 -17.64 25.15 5.35
CA ALA A 265 -17.42 26.49 5.92
C ALA A 265 -15.96 26.78 6.38
N GLY A 266 -14.98 26.03 5.88
CA GLY A 266 -13.57 26.13 6.26
C GLY A 266 -13.14 25.32 7.49
N GLU A 267 -14.06 24.58 8.12
CA GLU A 267 -13.73 23.66 9.22
C GLU A 267 -13.18 22.33 8.67
N GLN A 268 -12.19 21.75 9.36
CA GLN A 268 -11.71 20.41 9.03
C GLN A 268 -12.58 19.36 9.72
N PRO A 269 -12.85 18.23 9.05
CA PRO A 269 -13.65 17.18 9.66
C PRO A 269 -12.83 16.52 10.77
N ALA A 270 -13.49 16.13 11.86
CA ALA A 270 -12.86 15.38 12.94
C ALA A 270 -12.65 13.89 12.60
N PHE A 271 -13.15 13.45 11.44
CA PHE A 271 -12.99 12.10 10.91
C PHE A 271 -12.06 12.05 9.69
N CYS A 272 -11.60 10.86 9.35
CA CYS A 272 -10.84 10.57 8.13
C CYS A 272 -11.61 9.69 7.14
N ILE A 273 -11.27 9.78 5.86
CA ILE A 273 -11.95 9.03 4.79
C ILE A 273 -10.93 8.23 3.98
N GLY A 274 -11.24 6.95 3.74
CA GLY A 274 -10.65 6.15 2.68
C GLY A 274 -11.67 5.90 1.57
N LEU A 275 -11.24 6.08 0.32
CA LEU A 275 -12.05 5.85 -0.87
C LEU A 275 -11.62 4.57 -1.57
N ALA A 276 -12.55 3.92 -2.26
CA ALA A 276 -12.26 2.98 -3.33
C ALA A 276 -12.91 3.52 -4.60
N CYS A 277 -12.15 3.67 -5.69
CA CYS A 277 -12.68 4.19 -6.95
C CYS A 277 -11.80 3.78 -8.15
N ALA A 278 -12.32 3.99 -9.37
CA ALA A 278 -11.56 3.75 -10.59
C ALA A 278 -10.33 4.66 -10.68
N LEU A 279 -9.23 4.12 -11.24
CA LEU A 279 -8.03 4.88 -11.57
C LEU A 279 -8.24 5.58 -12.91
N ASP A 280 -8.79 6.79 -12.86
CA ASP A 280 -9.08 7.63 -14.01
C ASP A 280 -8.62 9.09 -13.81
N THR A 281 -8.67 9.89 -14.86
CA THR A 281 -8.21 11.29 -14.84
C THR A 281 -9.33 12.27 -14.50
N SER A 282 -10.32 11.85 -13.70
CA SER A 282 -11.49 12.69 -13.36
C SER A 282 -11.19 13.84 -12.41
N ALA A 283 -10.05 13.80 -11.70
CA ALA A 283 -9.65 14.82 -10.72
C ALA A 283 -8.24 15.34 -10.99
N GLY A 284 -8.07 16.66 -10.89
CA GLY A 284 -6.79 17.35 -11.01
C GLY A 284 -6.12 17.63 -9.66
N THR A 285 -5.05 18.42 -9.69
CA THR A 285 -4.24 18.73 -8.51
C THR A 285 -5.04 19.53 -7.44
N GLU A 286 -5.91 20.44 -7.87
CA GLU A 286 -6.71 21.26 -6.94
C GLU A 286 -7.80 20.44 -6.25
N GLU A 287 -8.46 19.56 -7.00
CA GLU A 287 -9.45 18.62 -6.47
C GLU A 287 -8.83 17.66 -5.45
N MET A 288 -7.61 17.16 -5.69
CA MET A 288 -6.91 16.31 -4.72
C MET A 288 -6.58 17.06 -3.43
N ALA A 289 -6.14 18.32 -3.53
CA ALA A 289 -5.87 19.15 -2.36
C ALA A 289 -7.16 19.47 -1.57
N ALA A 290 -8.28 19.68 -2.27
CA ALA A 290 -9.60 19.83 -1.65
C ALA A 290 -10.07 18.53 -1.00
N ALA A 291 -10.00 17.39 -1.68
CA ALA A 291 -10.34 16.07 -1.13
C ALA A 291 -9.55 15.77 0.16
N TYR A 292 -8.25 16.12 0.20
CA TYR A 292 -7.46 16.01 1.43
C TYR A 292 -8.04 16.87 2.58
N LYS A 293 -8.44 18.11 2.30
CA LYS A 293 -9.11 18.98 3.29
C LYS A 293 -10.46 18.41 3.73
N ALA A 294 -11.17 17.71 2.84
CA ALA A 294 -12.40 16.97 3.12
C ALA A 294 -12.20 15.71 3.98
N GLY A 295 -10.98 15.42 4.42
CA GLY A 295 -10.65 14.28 5.29
C GLY A 295 -10.12 13.05 4.56
N VAL A 296 -9.99 13.07 3.22
CA VAL A 296 -9.43 11.93 2.47
C VAL A 296 -7.97 11.72 2.83
N ARG A 297 -7.61 10.49 3.21
CA ARG A 297 -6.24 10.08 3.57
C ARG A 297 -5.74 8.89 2.77
N LEU A 298 -6.65 8.05 2.25
CA LEU A 298 -6.39 6.83 1.53
C LEU A 298 -7.27 6.76 0.28
N ILE A 299 -6.70 6.40 -0.87
CA ILE A 299 -7.47 6.03 -2.05
C ILE A 299 -7.00 4.66 -2.54
N GLN A 300 -7.95 3.73 -2.64
CA GLN A 300 -7.79 2.42 -3.25
C GLN A 300 -8.25 2.47 -4.70
N TRP A 301 -7.28 2.54 -5.60
CA TRP A 301 -7.47 2.62 -7.03
C TRP A 301 -7.72 1.25 -7.65
N ARG A 302 -8.74 1.13 -8.50
CA ARG A 302 -9.12 -0.08 -9.24
C ARG A 302 -9.30 0.22 -10.72
N ASP A 303 -9.47 -0.82 -11.55
CA ASP A 303 -9.95 -0.72 -12.93
C ASP A 303 -9.30 0.39 -13.77
N ALA A 304 -7.97 0.37 -13.82
CA ALA A 304 -7.19 1.38 -14.52
C ALA A 304 -7.57 1.48 -16.01
N GLY A 305 -8.00 2.68 -16.42
CA GLY A 305 -8.40 2.99 -17.79
C GLY A 305 -7.75 4.26 -18.31
N GLY A 306 -7.30 4.25 -19.58
CA GLY A 306 -6.74 5.42 -20.25
C GLY A 306 -5.24 5.32 -20.55
N GLN A 307 -4.58 6.47 -20.64
CA GLN A 307 -3.16 6.59 -21.03
C GLN A 307 -2.24 6.55 -19.81
N LEU A 308 -1.16 5.76 -19.89
CA LEU A 308 -0.20 5.58 -18.79
C LEU A 308 0.36 6.91 -18.26
N GLU A 309 0.72 7.83 -19.14
CA GLU A 309 1.27 9.14 -18.74
C GLU A 309 0.29 9.92 -17.85
N SER A 310 -0.98 9.96 -18.24
CA SER A 310 -2.01 10.66 -17.47
C SER A 310 -2.28 9.99 -16.12
N LEU A 311 -2.30 8.65 -16.06
CA LEU A 311 -2.49 7.92 -14.81
C LEU A 311 -1.32 8.10 -13.84
N THR A 312 -0.08 8.06 -14.35
CA THR A 312 1.11 8.28 -13.51
C THR A 312 1.20 9.72 -13.00
N LYS A 313 0.74 10.70 -13.77
CA LYS A 313 0.57 12.09 -13.32
C LYS A 313 -0.48 12.20 -12.21
N LEU A 314 -1.63 11.55 -12.35
CA LEU A 314 -2.64 11.53 -11.30
C LEU A 314 -2.07 10.97 -9.98
N LEU A 315 -1.40 9.82 -10.02
CA LEU A 315 -0.76 9.23 -8.84
C LEU A 315 0.24 10.19 -8.19
N TRP A 316 0.98 10.94 -9.01
CA TRP A 316 1.87 12.00 -8.53
C TRP A 316 1.11 13.10 -7.79
N ASP A 317 0.05 13.63 -8.39
CA ASP A 317 -0.77 14.70 -7.80
C ASP A 317 -1.41 14.27 -6.48
N VAL A 318 -1.91 13.04 -6.40
CA VAL A 318 -2.45 12.44 -5.15
C VAL A 318 -1.37 12.35 -4.06
N SER A 319 -0.17 11.89 -4.43
CA SER A 319 0.96 11.82 -3.50
C SER A 319 1.39 13.20 -3.01
N GLN A 320 1.42 14.21 -3.89
CA GLN A 320 1.72 15.60 -3.53
C GLN A 320 0.66 16.20 -2.59
N ALA A 321 -0.61 15.83 -2.76
CA ALA A 321 -1.68 16.23 -1.85
C ALA A 321 -1.57 15.59 -0.45
N GLY A 322 -0.66 14.62 -0.26
CA GLY A 322 -0.46 13.92 1.01
C GLY A 322 -1.42 12.75 1.22
N ILE A 323 -2.06 12.27 0.15
CA ILE A 323 -2.99 11.15 0.16
C ILE A 323 -2.25 9.85 -0.21
N TRP A 324 -2.58 8.76 0.49
CA TRP A 324 -1.99 7.46 0.22
C TRP A 324 -2.63 6.77 -1.00
N ASN A 325 -1.87 6.67 -2.09
CA ASN A 325 -2.17 5.78 -3.21
C ASN A 325 -2.00 4.29 -2.84
N HIS A 326 -3.09 3.53 -2.90
CA HIS A 326 -3.08 2.07 -2.92
C HIS A 326 -3.67 1.57 -4.25
N VAL A 327 -2.92 0.81 -5.05
CA VAL A 327 -3.40 0.36 -6.37
C VAL A 327 -3.69 -1.13 -6.37
N VAL A 328 -4.91 -1.51 -6.76
CA VAL A 328 -5.33 -2.91 -6.89
C VAL A 328 -5.35 -3.28 -8.35
N MET A 329 -4.42 -4.15 -8.76
CA MET A 329 -4.30 -4.62 -10.13
C MET A 329 -5.08 -5.93 -10.33
N PRO A 330 -5.84 -6.07 -11.44
CA PRO A 330 -6.48 -7.33 -11.76
C PRO A 330 -5.44 -8.41 -12.12
N GLY A 331 -5.74 -9.66 -11.75
CA GLY A 331 -4.91 -10.81 -12.07
C GLY A 331 -4.89 -11.15 -13.55
N GLY A 332 -3.75 -11.66 -14.03
CA GLY A 332 -3.63 -12.16 -15.40
C GLY A 332 -3.70 -11.11 -16.51
N SER A 333 -3.72 -9.81 -16.20
CA SER A 333 -3.69 -8.76 -17.22
C SER A 333 -2.27 -8.57 -17.77
N GLU A 334 -2.04 -9.04 -19.00
CA GLU A 334 -0.78 -8.80 -19.75
C GLU A 334 -0.84 -7.52 -20.59
N SER A 335 -1.81 -6.63 -20.34
CA SER A 335 -1.95 -5.40 -21.10
C SER A 335 -0.71 -4.52 -20.95
N ARG A 336 -0.34 -3.81 -22.03
CA ARG A 336 0.78 -2.84 -22.02
C ARG A 336 0.60 -1.77 -20.94
N LEU A 337 -0.65 -1.37 -20.66
CA LEU A 337 -0.99 -0.46 -19.58
C LEU A 337 -0.66 -1.05 -18.21
N ALA A 338 -1.11 -2.29 -17.93
CA ALA A 338 -0.85 -2.96 -16.66
C ALA A 338 0.66 -3.15 -16.42
N GLN A 339 1.41 -3.60 -17.43
CA GLN A 339 2.86 -3.73 -17.34
C GLN A 339 3.55 -2.38 -17.10
N GLY A 340 3.09 -1.32 -17.78
CA GLY A 340 3.59 0.03 -17.60
C GLY A 340 3.32 0.58 -16.18
N LEU A 341 2.12 0.34 -15.63
CA LEU A 341 1.75 0.73 -14.28
C LEU A 341 2.57 -0.04 -13.23
N VAL A 342 2.72 -1.36 -13.36
CA VAL A 342 3.57 -2.15 -12.46
C VAL A 342 5.00 -1.63 -12.48
N GLY A 343 5.55 -1.38 -13.68
CA GLY A 343 6.88 -0.79 -13.83
C GLY A 343 7.01 0.58 -13.15
N PHE A 344 6.00 1.44 -13.31
CA PHE A 344 5.96 2.74 -12.66
C PHE A 344 5.91 2.62 -11.14
N MET A 345 4.96 1.86 -10.59
CA MET A 345 4.74 1.74 -9.14
C MET A 345 5.98 1.17 -8.45
N ALA A 346 6.55 0.10 -8.99
CA ALA A 346 7.74 -0.52 -8.43
C ALA A 346 8.98 0.41 -8.50
N ALA A 347 9.06 1.28 -9.51
CA ALA A 347 10.12 2.29 -9.61
C ALA A 347 9.86 3.54 -8.77
N ASN A 348 8.67 3.70 -8.20
CA ASN A 348 8.20 4.92 -7.56
C ASN A 348 7.34 4.66 -6.29
N PRO A 349 7.87 3.93 -5.29
CA PRO A 349 7.17 3.65 -4.03
C PRO A 349 6.91 4.92 -3.19
N ASN A 350 7.57 6.03 -3.52
CA ASN A 350 7.31 7.34 -2.93
C ASN A 350 6.11 8.08 -3.57
N ILE A 351 5.48 7.50 -4.60
CA ILE A 351 4.30 8.03 -5.31
C ILE A 351 3.15 7.03 -5.19
N ALA A 352 3.36 5.79 -5.63
CA ALA A 352 2.44 4.69 -5.46
C ALA A 352 2.85 3.89 -4.22
N HIS A 353 2.28 4.27 -3.07
CA HIS A 353 2.79 3.87 -1.75
C HIS A 353 2.56 2.39 -1.42
N SER A 354 1.54 1.79 -2.02
CA SER A 354 1.25 0.36 -1.92
C SER A 354 0.49 -0.11 -3.15
N TRP A 355 0.62 -1.39 -3.47
CA TRP A 355 -0.16 -2.00 -4.53
C TRP A 355 -0.22 -3.52 -4.34
N ILE A 356 -1.27 -4.12 -4.86
CA ILE A 356 -1.47 -5.58 -4.85
C ILE A 356 -1.89 -6.04 -6.24
N GLN A 357 -1.57 -7.29 -6.56
CA GLN A 357 -2.14 -7.97 -7.72
C GLN A 357 -3.10 -9.05 -7.22
N LEU A 358 -4.36 -8.97 -7.63
CA LEU A 358 -5.34 -10.00 -7.34
C LEU A 358 -5.01 -11.23 -8.17
N GLN A 359 -5.04 -12.42 -7.58
CA GLN A 359 -4.99 -13.67 -8.34
C GLN A 359 -6.41 -14.20 -8.53
N PRO A 360 -6.73 -14.79 -9.69
CA PRO A 360 -8.01 -15.44 -9.90
C PRO A 360 -8.24 -16.51 -8.82
N PRO A 361 -9.49 -16.67 -8.34
CA PRO A 361 -9.78 -17.61 -7.28
C PRO A 361 -9.56 -19.05 -7.79
N THR A 362 -9.00 -19.91 -6.95
CA THR A 362 -8.74 -21.31 -7.29
C THR A 362 -9.99 -22.20 -7.22
N SER A 363 -11.04 -21.74 -6.55
CA SER A 363 -12.35 -22.40 -6.46
C SER A 363 -13.48 -21.37 -6.23
N CYS A 364 -14.74 -21.79 -6.33
CA CYS A 364 -15.90 -20.90 -6.09
C CYS A 364 -16.06 -20.47 -4.61
N PHE A 365 -15.34 -21.12 -3.69
CA PHE A 365 -15.37 -20.81 -2.25
C PHE A 365 -14.07 -20.16 -1.75
N ALA A 366 -13.03 -20.10 -2.61
CA ALA A 366 -11.78 -19.44 -2.28
C ALA A 366 -11.88 -17.93 -2.55
N ASN A 367 -11.41 -17.12 -1.59
CA ASN A 367 -11.22 -15.68 -1.84
C ASN A 367 -10.13 -15.45 -2.89
N LEU A 368 -10.17 -14.28 -3.53
CA LEU A 368 -9.04 -13.79 -4.32
C LEU A 368 -7.80 -13.75 -3.45
N VAL A 369 -6.70 -14.34 -3.95
CA VAL A 369 -5.42 -14.27 -3.26
C VAL A 369 -4.75 -12.97 -3.67
N GLU A 370 -4.56 -12.09 -2.71
CA GLU A 370 -3.79 -10.86 -2.90
C GLU A 370 -2.30 -11.22 -2.89
N GLN A 371 -1.64 -11.02 -4.03
CA GLN A 371 -0.19 -11.10 -4.09
C GLN A 371 0.38 -9.71 -3.87
N ALA A 372 1.11 -9.55 -2.76
CA ALA A 372 1.87 -8.33 -2.48
C ALA A 372 2.98 -8.13 -3.51
N GLU A 373 3.42 -6.87 -3.61
CA GLU A 373 4.47 -6.33 -4.48
C GLU A 373 5.57 -7.33 -4.89
N LYS A 374 5.81 -7.43 -6.20
CA LYS A 374 7.10 -7.91 -6.73
C LYS A 374 8.01 -6.69 -6.92
N ALA A 375 9.22 -6.74 -6.39
CA ALA A 375 10.21 -5.67 -6.54
C ALA A 375 10.38 -5.26 -8.02
N SER A 376 10.71 -3.99 -8.26
CA SER A 376 10.99 -3.49 -9.61
C SER A 376 12.05 -4.35 -10.28
N VAL A 377 11.77 -4.86 -11.49
CA VAL A 377 12.74 -5.64 -12.29
C VAL A 377 14.08 -4.92 -12.44
N ALA A 378 14.10 -3.58 -12.37
CA ALA A 378 15.35 -2.82 -12.43
C ALA A 378 16.19 -2.93 -11.14
N TYR A 379 15.54 -2.98 -9.97
CA TYR A 379 16.20 -3.06 -8.66
C TYR A 379 16.23 -4.48 -8.08
N THR A 380 15.74 -5.50 -8.78
CA THR A 380 15.96 -6.92 -8.40
C THR A 380 17.41 -7.36 -8.54
N GLN A 381 18.23 -6.61 -9.27
CA GLN A 381 19.67 -6.89 -9.41
C GLN A 381 20.52 -6.25 -8.32
N VAL A 382 19.96 -5.37 -7.49
CA VAL A 382 20.65 -4.80 -6.32
C VAL A 382 20.25 -5.54 -5.06
N ALA A 383 21.04 -5.42 -3.99
CA ALA A 383 20.72 -6.03 -2.71
C ALA A 383 19.31 -5.61 -2.24
N GLU A 384 18.49 -6.57 -1.83
CA GLU A 384 17.14 -6.30 -1.33
C GLU A 384 17.20 -5.47 -0.04
N LEU A 385 16.19 -4.61 0.17
CA LEU A 385 16.08 -3.94 1.47
C LEU A 385 15.66 -4.98 2.50
N PRO A 386 16.29 -4.98 3.69
CA PRO A 386 15.83 -5.83 4.78
C PRO A 386 14.35 -5.61 5.12
N GLY A 387 13.67 -6.70 5.46
CA GLY A 387 12.26 -6.66 5.81
C GLY A 387 11.34 -6.19 4.69
N ARG A 388 10.13 -5.79 5.07
CA ARG A 388 9.03 -5.39 4.16
C ARG A 388 8.36 -4.10 4.61
N PRO A 389 7.70 -3.32 3.72
CA PRO A 389 6.94 -2.14 4.12
C PRO A 389 5.86 -2.44 5.18
N LEU A 390 5.64 -1.52 6.13
CA LEU A 390 4.65 -1.70 7.22
C LEU A 390 3.25 -2.06 6.70
N TRP A 391 2.81 -1.44 5.62
CA TRP A 391 1.46 -1.64 5.07
C TRP A 391 1.16 -3.12 4.75
N GLN A 392 2.17 -3.92 4.42
CA GLN A 392 2.01 -5.37 4.17
C GLN A 392 1.71 -6.16 5.45
N GLY A 393 2.09 -5.64 6.62
CA GLY A 393 1.78 -6.25 7.92
C GLY A 393 0.45 -5.77 8.51
N LEU A 394 -0.13 -4.68 8.00
CA LEU A 394 -1.34 -4.08 8.56
C LEU A 394 -2.64 -4.78 8.14
N ASN A 395 -2.61 -5.80 7.28
CA ASN A 395 -3.71 -6.73 6.88
C ASN A 395 -5.07 -6.14 6.42
N GLU A 396 -5.41 -4.90 6.74
CA GLU A 396 -6.74 -4.30 6.58
C GLU A 396 -6.64 -2.81 6.18
N PRO A 397 -7.43 -2.35 5.20
CA PRO A 397 -7.49 -0.93 4.82
C PRO A 397 -7.90 0.00 5.99
N VAL A 398 -8.67 -0.51 6.96
CA VAL A 398 -9.02 0.23 8.18
C VAL A 398 -7.78 0.59 8.96
N TYR A 399 -6.86 -0.37 9.18
CA TYR A 399 -5.64 -0.12 9.94
C TYR A 399 -4.72 0.83 9.19
N GLN A 400 -4.61 0.65 7.87
CA GLN A 400 -3.89 1.59 7.02
C GLN A 400 -4.42 3.03 7.18
N LEU A 401 -5.74 3.22 7.09
CA LEU A 401 -6.38 4.53 7.24
C LEU A 401 -6.08 5.16 8.60
N LEU A 402 -6.24 4.40 9.68
CA LEU A 402 -5.98 4.88 11.05
C LEU A 402 -4.52 5.27 11.25
N TYR A 403 -3.57 4.47 10.75
CA TYR A 403 -2.15 4.79 10.79
C TYR A 403 -1.81 6.06 9.99
N LEU A 404 -2.40 6.22 8.81
CA LEU A 404 -2.22 7.41 7.98
C LEU A 404 -2.78 8.66 8.63
N ASN A 405 -3.96 8.55 9.26
CA ASN A 405 -4.57 9.65 9.99
C ASN A 405 -3.70 10.07 11.18
N ARG A 406 -3.17 9.11 11.95
CA ARG A 406 -2.37 9.36 13.15
C ARG A 406 -0.96 9.90 12.86
N HIS A 407 -0.26 9.28 11.92
CA HIS A 407 1.18 9.49 11.72
C HIS A 407 1.53 10.26 10.46
N GLY A 408 0.60 10.34 9.51
CA GLY A 408 0.82 10.93 8.20
C GLY A 408 1.65 10.05 7.27
N ILE A 409 1.50 10.31 5.97
CA ILE A 409 2.12 9.52 4.90
C ILE A 409 3.64 9.42 4.99
N LYS A 410 4.31 10.51 5.35
CA LYS A 410 5.78 10.59 5.38
C LYS A 410 6.41 9.66 6.41
N LYS A 411 5.73 9.39 7.54
CA LYS A 411 6.21 8.45 8.55
C LYS A 411 5.87 7.02 8.15
N VAL A 412 4.61 6.77 7.82
CA VAL A 412 4.11 5.43 7.48
C VAL A 412 4.88 4.81 6.30
N MET A 413 5.19 5.60 5.27
CA MET A 413 5.94 5.10 4.10
C MET A 413 7.38 4.66 4.41
N ARG A 414 7.95 5.11 5.53
CA ARG A 414 9.33 4.82 5.93
C ARG A 414 9.43 3.62 6.84
N TRP A 415 8.32 3.17 7.43
CA TRP A 415 8.34 2.05 8.34
C TRP A 415 8.44 0.73 7.59
N ARG A 416 9.37 -0.10 8.05
CA ARG A 416 9.58 -1.45 7.55
C ARG A 416 9.59 -2.44 8.70
N VAL A 417 8.93 -3.56 8.48
CA VAL A 417 8.87 -4.73 9.36
C VAL A 417 10.04 -5.63 9.03
N ARG A 418 10.84 -6.00 10.03
CA ARG A 418 11.94 -6.96 9.87
C ARG A 418 11.41 -8.38 9.66
N ASP A 419 12.31 -9.31 9.36
CA ASP A 419 11.97 -10.69 9.03
C ASP A 419 11.36 -11.48 10.20
N ASP A 420 11.51 -10.99 11.43
CA ASP A 420 10.80 -11.53 12.61
C ASP A 420 9.28 -11.29 12.56
N GLY A 421 8.82 -10.41 11.67
CA GLY A 421 7.42 -10.12 11.43
C GLY A 421 6.80 -9.07 12.34
N TYR A 422 7.53 -8.51 13.32
CA TYR A 422 6.99 -7.53 14.26
C TYR A 422 7.94 -6.39 14.62
N SER A 423 9.26 -6.56 14.55
CA SER A 423 10.18 -5.45 14.80
C SER A 423 10.11 -4.46 13.65
N VAL A 424 10.04 -3.17 13.97
CA VAL A 424 9.94 -2.10 12.96
C VAL A 424 11.14 -1.16 13.03
N TYR A 425 11.64 -0.75 11.87
CA TYR A 425 12.61 0.32 11.75
C TYR A 425 12.14 1.36 10.73
N SER A 426 12.68 2.58 10.83
CA SER A 426 12.37 3.66 9.90
C SER A 426 13.53 3.86 8.92
N LEU A 427 13.21 3.84 7.62
CA LEU A 427 14.13 4.25 6.57
C LEU A 427 14.63 5.67 6.82
N GLY A 428 15.94 5.86 6.64
CA GLY A 428 16.61 7.13 6.76
C GLY A 428 17.00 7.53 8.18
N GLN A 429 16.82 6.65 9.16
CA GLN A 429 17.12 6.93 10.56
C GLN A 429 18.59 6.64 10.89
N ASN A 430 19.15 5.56 10.35
CA ASN A 430 20.49 5.07 10.68
C ASN A 430 21.41 5.08 9.45
N ILE A 431 21.45 6.23 8.77
CA ILE A 431 22.25 6.40 7.56
C ILE A 431 23.71 6.73 7.91
N THR A 432 24.65 6.02 7.27
CA THR A 432 26.08 6.36 7.31
C THR A 432 26.61 6.69 5.91
N TYR A 433 27.36 7.79 5.80
CA TYR A 433 27.97 8.25 4.55
C TYR A 433 29.46 7.91 4.53
N TYR A 434 29.91 7.35 3.41
CA TYR A 434 31.30 7.02 3.15
C TYR A 434 31.79 7.75 1.91
N PHE A 435 33.04 8.20 1.93
CA PHE A 435 33.69 8.87 0.82
C PHE A 435 35.11 8.33 0.70
N VAL A 436 35.34 7.43 -0.26
CA VAL A 436 36.57 6.64 -0.36
C VAL A 436 37.09 6.59 -1.79
N LYS A 437 38.37 6.27 -1.96
CA LYS A 437 38.91 5.98 -3.29
C LYS A 437 38.40 4.62 -3.78
N PRO A 438 38.36 4.37 -5.10
CA PRO A 438 37.85 3.10 -5.62
C PRO A 438 38.54 1.85 -5.05
N HIS A 439 39.86 1.91 -4.80
CA HIS A 439 40.63 0.78 -4.24
C HIS A 439 40.42 0.56 -2.72
N GLU A 440 39.76 1.50 -2.03
CA GLU A 440 39.42 1.42 -0.61
C GLU A 440 37.99 0.89 -0.40
N LEU A 441 37.25 0.63 -1.48
CA LEU A 441 35.92 0.05 -1.39
C LEU A 441 35.98 -1.39 -0.84
N PRO A 442 35.04 -1.77 0.04
CA PRO A 442 34.90 -3.17 0.43
C PRO A 442 34.66 -4.08 -0.78
N PRO A 443 35.05 -5.37 -0.70
CA PRO A 443 34.80 -6.32 -1.78
C PRO A 443 33.32 -6.36 -2.19
N GLY A 444 33.06 -6.35 -3.50
CA GLY A 444 31.71 -6.39 -4.08
C GLY A 444 30.94 -5.06 -4.09
N TYR A 445 31.39 -4.02 -3.35
CA TYR A 445 30.65 -2.75 -3.28
C TYR A 445 30.68 -2.00 -4.61
N LEU A 446 31.79 -2.07 -5.34
CA LEU A 446 31.87 -1.47 -6.68
C LEU A 446 30.86 -2.12 -7.64
N ASP A 447 30.68 -3.44 -7.57
CA ASP A 447 29.71 -4.16 -8.40
C ASP A 447 28.29 -3.75 -8.05
N GLU A 448 27.98 -3.65 -6.75
CA GLU A 448 26.70 -3.17 -6.26
C GLU A 448 26.40 -1.73 -6.72
N ILE A 449 27.38 -0.83 -6.61
CA ILE A 449 27.26 0.56 -7.10
C ILE A 449 27.02 0.58 -8.62
N CYS A 450 27.71 -0.24 -9.40
CA CYS A 450 27.46 -0.36 -10.84
C CYS A 450 26.01 -0.79 -11.10
N ARG A 451 25.53 -1.83 -10.41
CA ARG A 451 24.14 -2.31 -10.55
C ARG A 451 23.13 -1.23 -10.17
N MET A 452 23.36 -0.48 -9.09
CA MET A 452 22.50 0.66 -8.72
C MET A 452 22.47 1.76 -9.78
N VAL A 453 23.62 2.10 -10.35
CA VAL A 453 23.72 3.11 -11.42
C VAL A 453 22.96 2.67 -12.67
N GLU A 454 23.11 1.40 -13.04
CA GLU A 454 22.40 0.81 -14.17
C GLU A 454 20.89 0.71 -13.93
N ALA A 455 20.47 0.34 -12.72
CA ALA A 455 19.08 0.28 -12.30
C ALA A 455 18.40 1.67 -12.33
N GLY A 456 19.17 2.74 -12.15
CA GLY A 456 18.71 4.12 -12.31
C GLY A 456 18.35 4.51 -13.76
N GLY A 457 18.72 3.71 -14.76
CA GLY A 457 18.26 3.83 -16.16
C GLY A 457 18.67 5.08 -16.94
N SER A 458 19.34 6.04 -16.30
CA SER A 458 19.58 7.38 -16.86
C SER A 458 20.93 7.52 -17.59
N VAL A 459 21.77 6.46 -17.61
CA VAL A 459 23.12 6.52 -18.16
C VAL A 459 23.48 5.31 -19.02
N GLY A 460 24.30 5.53 -20.04
CA GLY A 460 24.81 4.47 -20.89
C GLY A 460 25.74 3.51 -20.13
N LYS A 461 25.43 2.22 -20.13
CA LYS A 461 26.10 1.18 -19.33
C LYS A 461 27.57 0.95 -19.69
N LYS A 462 27.94 1.17 -20.96
CA LYS A 462 29.25 0.79 -21.55
C LYS A 462 30.47 1.25 -20.73
N TRP A 463 30.42 2.43 -20.12
CA TRP A 463 31.57 3.03 -19.45
C TRP A 463 31.41 3.18 -17.93
N VAL A 464 30.32 2.68 -17.35
CA VAL A 464 30.01 2.88 -15.92
C VAL A 464 31.13 2.32 -15.05
N ARG A 465 31.46 1.03 -15.22
CA ARG A 465 32.50 0.36 -14.45
C ARG A 465 33.87 1.02 -14.62
N TYR A 466 34.30 1.21 -15.88
CA TYR A 466 35.58 1.83 -16.20
C TYR A 466 35.77 3.21 -15.55
N ASN A 467 34.72 4.04 -15.55
CA ASN A 467 34.78 5.37 -14.95
C ASN A 467 34.80 5.31 -13.42
N LEU A 468 34.10 4.35 -12.81
CA LEU A 468 34.07 4.20 -11.36
C LEU A 468 35.39 3.63 -10.81
N GLU A 469 36.00 2.65 -11.48
CA GLU A 469 37.33 2.11 -11.10
C GLU A 469 38.41 3.20 -11.09
N ARG A 470 38.26 4.23 -11.93
CA ARG A 470 39.17 5.36 -12.07
C ARG A 470 38.64 6.64 -11.42
N ALA A 471 37.59 6.55 -10.62
CA ALA A 471 37.03 7.73 -9.98
C ALA A 471 38.04 8.33 -9.00
N PHE A 472 38.03 9.66 -8.88
CA PHE A 472 38.79 10.37 -7.86
C PHE A 472 38.29 9.99 -6.47
N LEU A 473 36.96 9.97 -6.31
CA LEU A 473 36.29 9.62 -5.07
C LEU A 473 34.92 9.02 -5.36
N ILE A 474 34.54 8.01 -4.59
CA ILE A 474 33.21 7.40 -4.60
C ILE A 474 32.56 7.69 -3.26
N GLY A 475 31.38 8.30 -3.33
CA GLY A 475 30.49 8.48 -2.19
C GLY A 475 29.45 7.38 -2.18
N TYR A 476 29.26 6.68 -1.08
CA TYR A 476 28.17 5.73 -0.93
C TYR A 476 27.54 5.82 0.46
N VAL A 477 26.31 5.32 0.57
CA VAL A 477 25.47 5.48 1.74
C VAL A 477 24.99 4.11 2.17
N LEU A 478 25.25 3.74 3.41
CA LEU A 478 24.79 2.50 4.01
C LEU A 478 23.67 2.75 5.00
N GLU A 479 22.67 1.88 4.96
CA GLU A 479 21.70 1.68 6.04
C GLU A 479 21.31 0.21 6.04
N GLU A 480 21.20 -0.40 7.22
CA GLU A 480 20.84 -1.83 7.38
C GLU A 480 21.72 -2.79 6.53
N GLY A 481 23.02 -2.48 6.43
CA GLY A 481 23.98 -3.32 5.72
C GLY A 481 23.92 -3.26 4.19
N VAL A 482 23.06 -2.42 3.60
CA VAL A 482 22.90 -2.30 2.15
C VAL A 482 23.19 -0.89 1.65
N ILE A 483 23.64 -0.77 0.40
CA ILE A 483 23.88 0.54 -0.23
C ILE A 483 22.54 1.15 -0.65
N VAL A 484 22.20 2.30 -0.10
CA VAL A 484 20.92 2.98 -0.35
C VAL A 484 21.05 4.19 -1.27
N GLY A 485 22.28 4.67 -1.46
CA GLY A 485 22.61 5.67 -2.46
C GLY A 485 24.11 5.72 -2.75
N ASN A 486 24.46 6.21 -3.94
CA ASN A 486 25.84 6.43 -4.34
C ASN A 486 25.96 7.69 -5.20
N SER A 487 27.17 8.25 -5.20
CA SER A 487 27.61 9.30 -6.10
C SER A 487 29.11 9.17 -6.36
N SER A 488 29.65 9.86 -7.35
CA SER A 488 31.09 9.81 -7.64
C SER A 488 31.62 11.15 -8.16
N LEU A 489 32.92 11.39 -7.94
CA LEU A 489 33.73 12.36 -8.69
C LEU A 489 34.68 11.57 -9.56
N LYS A 490 34.57 11.73 -10.87
CA LYS A 490 35.35 10.97 -11.84
C LYS A 490 36.41 11.84 -12.50
N HIS A 491 37.49 11.20 -12.90
CA HIS A 491 38.42 11.76 -13.86
C HIS A 491 37.79 11.64 -15.25
N PRO A 492 37.33 12.73 -15.88
CA PRO A 492 36.79 12.67 -17.22
C PRO A 492 37.87 12.17 -18.19
N ARG A 493 37.47 11.40 -19.20
CA ARG A 493 38.39 10.88 -20.21
C ARG A 493 38.95 12.04 -21.04
N LEU A 494 40.24 12.02 -21.37
CA LEU A 494 40.93 13.09 -22.11
C LEU A 494 40.17 13.51 -23.38
N GLU A 495 39.84 12.54 -24.24
CA GLU A 495 39.06 12.74 -25.48
C GLU A 495 37.72 13.43 -25.23
N TYR A 496 37.07 13.13 -24.09
CA TYR A 496 35.80 13.73 -23.73
C TYR A 496 35.97 15.17 -23.23
N VAL A 497 36.99 15.43 -22.42
CA VAL A 497 37.33 16.78 -21.95
C VAL A 497 37.68 17.69 -23.12
N GLU A 498 38.55 17.24 -24.02
CA GLU A 498 38.96 18.01 -25.20
C GLU A 498 37.75 18.38 -26.08
N ALA A 499 36.84 17.44 -26.30
CA ALA A 499 35.62 17.69 -27.07
C ALA A 499 34.70 18.72 -26.40
N VAL A 500 34.48 18.60 -25.08
CA VAL A 500 33.63 19.53 -24.32
C VAL A 500 34.29 20.90 -24.21
N SER A 501 35.59 20.97 -23.95
CA SER A 501 36.36 22.21 -23.89
C SER A 501 36.33 22.96 -25.23
N LYS A 502 36.47 22.26 -26.35
CA LYS A 502 36.36 22.85 -27.69
C LYS A 502 34.96 23.42 -27.96
N GLN A 503 33.90 22.75 -27.51
CA GLN A 503 32.51 23.17 -27.74
C GLN A 503 32.05 24.27 -26.79
N SER A 504 32.51 24.25 -25.53
CA SER A 504 32.08 25.18 -24.49
C SER A 504 32.98 26.41 -24.32
N GLY A 505 34.21 26.37 -24.86
CA GLY A 505 35.22 27.42 -24.68
C GLY A 505 35.87 27.44 -23.28
N LEU A 506 35.62 26.43 -22.45
CA LEU A 506 36.15 26.33 -21.08
C LEU A 506 37.31 25.32 -21.00
N ASP A 507 38.39 25.65 -20.28
CA ASP A 507 39.42 24.67 -19.93
C ASP A 507 38.95 23.80 -18.75
N LEU A 508 38.72 22.52 -19.02
CA LEU A 508 38.25 21.53 -18.04
C LEU A 508 39.31 20.46 -17.74
N THR A 509 40.54 20.60 -18.26
CA THR A 509 41.61 19.58 -18.19
C THR A 509 42.03 19.21 -16.77
N GLN A 510 41.97 20.17 -15.84
CA GLN A 510 42.30 19.96 -14.42
C GLN A 510 41.08 19.80 -13.51
N CYS A 511 39.88 19.68 -14.09
CA CYS A 511 38.63 19.58 -13.33
C CYS A 511 38.20 18.12 -13.13
N LEU A 512 37.47 17.88 -12.04
CA LEU A 512 36.74 16.65 -11.79
C LEU A 512 35.32 16.79 -12.32
N GLU A 513 34.79 15.75 -12.95
CA GLU A 513 33.41 15.73 -13.39
C GLU A 513 32.55 15.04 -12.32
N ARG A 514 31.38 15.60 -12.01
CA ARG A 514 30.36 14.86 -11.25
C ARG A 514 29.98 13.61 -12.02
N GLY A 515 30.09 12.47 -11.35
CA GLY A 515 29.81 11.16 -11.90
C GLY A 515 28.36 10.75 -11.69
N TYR A 516 28.16 9.44 -11.66
CA TYR A 516 26.85 8.83 -11.54
C TYR A 516 26.30 9.03 -10.13
N THR A 517 25.07 9.53 -10.01
CA THR A 517 24.36 9.62 -8.74
C THR A 517 23.10 8.77 -8.82
N SER A 518 22.92 7.86 -7.87
CA SER A 518 21.76 6.97 -7.81
C SER A 518 21.32 6.80 -6.37
N VAL A 519 20.01 6.90 -6.13
CA VAL A 519 19.39 6.71 -4.83
C VAL A 519 18.24 5.74 -5.02
N ARG A 520 18.16 4.74 -4.15
CA ARG A 520 17.08 3.75 -4.15
C ARG A 520 15.70 4.45 -4.13
N PRO A 521 14.70 3.95 -4.88
CA PRO A 521 13.40 4.58 -4.95
C PRO A 521 12.76 4.90 -3.60
N GLU A 522 12.90 4.01 -2.63
CA GLU A 522 12.38 4.11 -1.26
C GLU A 522 12.98 5.27 -0.46
N TYR A 523 14.15 5.77 -0.86
CA TYR A 523 14.91 6.83 -0.20
C TYR A 523 14.83 8.18 -0.89
N ARG A 524 14.09 8.26 -2.01
CA ARG A 524 13.95 9.52 -2.76
C ARG A 524 13.25 10.57 -1.90
N GLY A 525 13.66 11.82 -2.07
CA GLY A 525 13.15 12.94 -1.28
C GLY A 525 13.73 13.07 0.14
N MET A 526 14.63 12.17 0.57
CA MET A 526 15.28 12.26 1.89
C MET A 526 16.57 13.09 1.91
N GLY A 527 16.94 13.71 0.78
CA GLY A 527 18.14 14.54 0.68
C GLY A 527 19.47 13.77 0.58
N ILE A 528 19.42 12.43 0.41
CA ILE A 528 20.63 11.59 0.32
C ILE A 528 21.54 12.02 -0.84
N GLY A 529 20.97 12.22 -2.04
CA GLY A 529 21.73 12.66 -3.20
C GLY A 529 22.41 14.00 -2.98
N THR A 530 21.71 14.97 -2.36
CA THR A 530 22.28 16.28 -2.01
C THR A 530 23.48 16.13 -1.07
N LYS A 531 23.33 15.39 0.04
CA LYS A 531 24.43 15.17 1.00
C LYS A 531 25.63 14.44 0.40
N LEU A 532 25.40 13.49 -0.50
CA LEU A 532 26.47 12.83 -1.25
C LEU A 532 27.24 13.84 -2.11
N LEU A 533 26.55 14.71 -2.84
CA LEU A 533 27.17 15.72 -3.70
C LEU A 533 27.93 16.77 -2.89
N GLU A 534 27.37 17.24 -1.77
CA GLU A 534 28.03 18.15 -0.84
C GLU A 534 29.31 17.52 -0.27
N GLY A 535 29.21 16.29 0.23
CA GLY A 535 30.34 15.58 0.83
C GLY A 535 31.46 15.26 -0.15
N LEU A 536 31.13 14.96 -1.41
CA LEU A 536 32.09 14.80 -2.50
C LEU A 536 32.76 16.13 -2.85
N THR A 537 31.98 17.20 -3.02
CA THR A 537 32.49 18.53 -3.41
C THR A 537 33.43 19.08 -2.34
N ALA A 538 33.09 18.94 -1.05
CA ALA A 538 33.95 19.35 0.07
C ALA A 538 35.29 18.59 0.12
N ARG A 539 35.36 17.40 -0.48
CA ARG A 539 36.55 16.53 -0.53
C ARG A 539 37.30 16.59 -1.86
N ALA A 540 36.91 17.47 -2.78
CA ALA A 540 37.62 17.66 -4.05
C ALA A 540 39.01 18.31 -3.88
N GLY A 541 39.29 18.89 -2.71
CA GLY A 541 40.57 19.56 -2.42
C GLY A 541 40.75 20.79 -3.31
N SER A 542 41.91 20.91 -3.96
CA SER A 542 42.21 22.01 -4.89
C SER A 542 41.64 21.82 -6.30
N LYS A 543 40.98 20.70 -6.58
CA LYS A 543 40.41 20.43 -7.90
C LYS A 543 39.04 21.11 -8.04
N LYS A 544 38.82 21.82 -9.14
CA LYS A 544 37.49 22.33 -9.51
C LYS A 544 36.59 21.18 -9.92
N VAL A 545 35.29 21.29 -9.62
CA VAL A 545 34.27 20.29 -9.99
C VAL A 545 33.32 20.89 -11.03
N PHE A 546 32.98 20.14 -12.06
CA PHE A 546 31.96 20.53 -13.04
C PHE A 546 30.93 19.42 -13.28
N SER A 547 29.79 19.77 -13.85
CA SER A 547 28.74 18.85 -14.28
C SER A 547 28.27 19.21 -15.68
N ILE A 548 27.89 18.18 -16.44
CA ILE A 548 27.29 18.33 -17.77
C ILE A 548 25.84 17.93 -17.67
N ILE A 549 24.93 18.87 -17.95
CA ILE A 549 23.49 18.68 -17.78
C ILE A 549 22.78 19.12 -19.05
N SER A 550 21.95 18.27 -19.63
CA SER A 550 21.17 18.62 -20.82
C SER A 550 20.04 19.59 -20.50
N ALA A 551 19.67 20.42 -21.48
CA ALA A 551 18.64 21.45 -21.33
C ALA A 551 17.24 20.88 -20.99
N ASP A 552 16.96 19.66 -21.45
CA ASP A 552 15.71 18.91 -21.19
C ASP A 552 15.69 18.21 -19.81
N ASN A 553 16.83 18.12 -19.11
CA ASN A 553 16.90 17.46 -17.81
C ASN A 553 16.64 18.44 -16.65
N VAL A 554 15.40 18.94 -16.61
CA VAL A 554 14.93 19.91 -15.61
C VAL A 554 15.15 19.43 -14.17
N ALA A 555 14.99 18.12 -13.91
CA ALA A 555 15.20 17.54 -12.59
C ALA A 555 16.65 17.72 -12.11
N THR A 556 17.63 17.43 -12.97
CA THR A 556 19.06 17.55 -12.62
C THR A 556 19.47 19.02 -12.52
N GLN A 557 18.91 19.91 -13.33
CA GLN A 557 19.12 21.36 -13.20
C GLN A 557 18.58 21.88 -11.86
N LYS A 558 17.38 21.46 -11.43
CA LYS A 558 16.84 21.81 -10.10
C LYS A 558 17.76 21.34 -8.97
N ILE A 559 18.35 20.15 -9.08
CA ILE A 559 19.34 19.64 -8.11
C ILE A 559 20.61 20.50 -8.13
N ALA A 560 21.12 20.85 -9.32
CA ALA A 560 22.31 21.69 -9.46
C ALA A 560 22.10 23.06 -8.78
N MET A 561 20.97 23.72 -9.07
CA MET A 561 20.62 25.02 -8.46
C MET A 561 20.48 24.93 -6.93
N ARG A 562 19.84 23.88 -6.40
CA ARG A 562 19.74 23.64 -4.95
C ARG A 562 21.10 23.45 -4.28
N ASN A 563 22.07 22.87 -5.01
CA ASN A 563 23.45 22.70 -4.56
C ASN A 563 24.35 23.90 -4.92
N GLN A 564 23.76 25.10 -5.08
CA GLN A 564 24.47 26.34 -5.41
C GLN A 564 25.41 26.19 -6.63
N THR A 565 25.05 25.36 -7.60
CA THR A 565 25.82 25.16 -8.83
C THR A 565 25.23 26.07 -9.92
N LYS A 566 26.06 26.88 -10.56
CA LYS A 566 25.64 27.81 -11.62
C LYS A 566 26.02 27.28 -12.99
N GLN A 567 25.18 27.54 -13.98
CA GLN A 567 25.51 27.31 -15.38
C GLN A 567 26.51 28.38 -15.84
N VAL A 568 27.66 27.96 -16.35
CA VAL A 568 28.76 28.85 -16.77
C VAL A 568 28.95 28.90 -18.28
N ALA A 569 28.45 27.88 -19.00
CA ALA A 569 28.47 27.84 -20.46
C ALA A 569 27.35 26.94 -21.00
N THR A 570 27.00 27.11 -22.28
CA THR A 570 26.15 26.21 -23.05
C THR A 570 26.82 25.85 -24.38
N PHE A 571 26.50 24.66 -24.89
CA PHE A 571 26.86 24.25 -26.24
C PHE A 571 25.84 23.26 -26.80
N TYR A 572 25.73 23.17 -28.13
CA TYR A 572 24.86 22.19 -28.78
C TYR A 572 25.63 20.89 -29.04
N SER A 573 25.12 19.76 -28.54
CA SER A 573 25.72 18.44 -28.78
C SER A 573 25.03 17.76 -29.97
N GLU A 574 25.70 17.70 -31.12
CA GLU A 574 25.19 17.00 -32.30
C GLU A 574 24.89 15.52 -32.03
N ARG A 575 25.75 14.86 -31.24
CA ARG A 575 25.57 13.45 -30.84
C ARG A 575 24.27 13.21 -30.06
N LEU A 576 23.87 14.18 -29.24
CA LEU A 576 22.67 14.07 -28.41
C LEU A 576 21.46 14.79 -29.03
N GLY A 577 21.67 15.53 -30.12
CA GLY A 577 20.65 16.34 -30.79
C GLY A 577 20.05 17.42 -29.89
N LYS A 578 20.81 17.97 -28.92
CA LYS A 578 20.29 18.93 -27.94
C LYS A 578 21.33 19.84 -27.30
N GLU A 579 20.84 20.92 -26.73
CA GLU A 579 21.64 21.87 -25.95
C GLU A 579 22.05 21.28 -24.58
N ILE A 580 23.30 21.54 -24.21
CA ILE A 580 23.97 21.06 -23.02
C ILE A 580 24.57 22.23 -22.26
N GLY A 581 24.35 22.27 -20.94
CA GLY A 581 24.97 23.22 -20.04
C GLY A 581 26.18 22.64 -19.31
N VAL A 582 27.20 23.47 -19.12
CA VAL A 582 28.31 23.24 -18.19
C VAL A 582 28.02 23.96 -16.88
N TRP A 583 28.04 23.23 -15.77
CA TRP A 583 27.65 23.72 -14.45
C TRP A 583 28.79 23.57 -13.46
N ILE A 584 29.11 24.63 -12.69
CA ILE A 584 30.19 24.68 -11.70
C ILE A 584 29.64 25.16 -10.35
N PRO A 585 30.02 24.56 -9.20
CA PRO A 585 29.66 25.07 -7.87
C PRO A 585 30.05 26.53 -7.71
N ALA A 586 29.15 27.38 -7.19
CA ALA A 586 29.35 28.82 -7.15
C ALA A 586 30.65 29.24 -6.43
N GLY A 587 31.01 28.55 -5.34
CA GLY A 587 32.27 28.80 -4.62
C GLY A 587 33.55 28.36 -5.35
N MET A 588 33.44 27.76 -6.53
CA MET A 588 34.57 27.34 -7.39
C MET A 588 34.66 28.14 -8.70
N ILE A 589 33.74 29.08 -8.92
CA ILE A 589 33.79 30.02 -10.04
C ILE A 589 34.71 31.16 -9.60
N GLU A 590 35.74 31.45 -10.39
CA GLU A 590 36.62 32.58 -10.10
C GLU A 590 35.81 33.88 -10.17
N ASP A 591 35.88 34.70 -9.12
CA ASP A 591 35.36 36.06 -9.18
C ASP A 591 36.20 36.84 -10.20
N SER A 592 35.61 37.12 -11.35
CA SER A 592 36.20 37.99 -12.39
C SER A 592 36.43 39.44 -11.92
N ASN A 593 36.29 39.74 -10.63
CA ASN A 593 36.36 41.06 -10.02
C ASN A 593 37.36 41.15 -8.85
N SER A 594 38.27 40.20 -8.65
CA SER A 594 39.40 40.43 -7.75
C SER A 594 40.46 41.27 -8.49
N PRO A 595 40.73 42.54 -8.10
CA PRO A 595 41.78 43.31 -8.75
C PRO A 595 43.12 42.64 -8.47
N LEU A 596 43.81 42.29 -9.56
CA LEU A 596 45.23 41.95 -9.55
C LEU A 596 45.97 42.97 -8.71
N ALA A 597 46.48 42.56 -7.55
CA ALA A 597 47.48 43.33 -6.83
C ALA A 597 48.71 43.45 -7.77
N PRO A 598 49.16 44.67 -8.12
CA PRO A 598 50.35 44.83 -8.92
C PRO A 598 51.57 44.44 -8.10
N ASN A 599 52.49 43.74 -8.78
CA ASN A 599 53.81 43.37 -8.28
C ASN A 599 54.49 44.50 -7.50
N ALA A 600 54.99 44.16 -6.30
CA ALA A 600 56.18 44.72 -5.68
C ALA A 600 56.87 43.63 -4.85
#